data_AF-A0A7X2MGV9-F1
#
_entry.id   AF-A0A7X2MGV9-F1
#
_cell.length_a   1.000
_cell.length_b   1.000
_cell.length_c   1.000
_cell.angle_alpha   90.00
_cell.angle_beta   90.00
_cell.angle_gamma   90.00
#
_symmetry.space_group_name_H-M   'P 1'
#
loop_
_entity.id
_entity.type
_entity.pdbx_description
1 polymer ?
#
loop_
_entity_poly.entity_id
_entity_poly.type
_entity_poly.pdbx_seq_one_letter_code
_entity_poly.pdbx_strand_id
1 'polypeptide(L)'
;PIFIFILIGILIAVWIKAGIIPALMIVGFKLISVKFFVPSVFLVCALVGASIGSGFTTISTIGIALFGMGITMNMNPALVAGAILSGAIFGDKTSPLSDSTNLASAISGTDLFAHIKNLMWTTIPALLISLVVFVFIGQGKTEPDFAKIDATMKILSQNFSISWVAAIPVILMFLCAWFKIPAIPTLFINIAVSTGIILVNDPHISLKGLAALMETGYVAHTKNEAVNALLTRGGISNMMGTVSLIITTLALGGLLMELGIIQTAMEPLIQRLNRPGKLVLSTILAGIGINLFVGEQYLSVILPGRAFKDAFDRVGLAP
;
A
#
# COMPACT_ATOMS: atom_id res chain seq x y z
N PRO A 1 7.98 -0.19 -9.57
CA PRO A 1 7.99 -0.96 -8.30
C PRO A 1 9.30 -0.89 -7.51
N ILE A 2 10.46 -1.23 -8.11
CA ILE A 2 11.77 -1.30 -7.39
C ILE A 2 12.09 -0.02 -6.63
N PHE A 3 12.09 1.14 -7.30
CA PHE A 3 12.35 2.44 -6.68
C PHE A 3 11.37 2.76 -5.55
N ILE A 4 10.08 2.41 -5.72
CA ILE A 4 9.05 2.66 -4.72
C ILE A 4 9.38 1.91 -3.42
N PHE A 5 9.77 0.63 -3.48
CA PHE A 5 10.13 -0.15 -2.30
C PHE A 5 11.40 0.37 -1.60
N ILE A 6 12.42 0.76 -2.37
CA ILE A 6 13.63 1.38 -1.82
C ILE A 6 13.28 2.67 -1.07
N LEU A 7 12.51 3.56 -1.69
CA LEU A 7 12.07 4.81 -1.09
C LEU A 7 11.16 4.58 0.11
N ILE A 8 10.28 3.59 0.07
CA ILE A 8 9.45 3.18 1.21
C ILE A 8 10.32 2.75 2.39
N GLY A 9 11.35 1.94 2.16
CA GLY A 9 12.29 1.53 3.21
C GLY A 9 12.89 2.76 3.89
N ILE A 10 13.43 3.68 3.10
CA ILE A 10 13.99 4.95 3.60
C ILE A 10 12.93 5.75 4.35
N LEU A 11 11.75 5.92 3.76
CA LEU A 11 10.64 6.71 4.32
C LEU A 11 10.24 6.21 5.71
N ILE A 12 10.06 4.90 5.87
CA ILE A 12 9.70 4.28 7.16
C ILE A 12 10.76 4.62 8.20
N ALA A 13 12.05 4.45 7.86
CA ALA A 13 13.14 4.71 8.78
C ALA A 13 13.17 6.18 9.24
N VAL A 14 13.07 7.13 8.29
CA VAL A 14 13.05 8.55 8.62
C VAL A 14 11.77 8.97 9.33
N TRP A 15 10.63 8.34 9.04
CA TRP A 15 9.37 8.63 9.73
C TRP A 15 9.36 8.17 11.18
N ILE A 16 9.98 7.03 11.48
CA ILE A 16 10.13 6.57 12.85
C ILE A 16 11.11 7.49 13.59
N LYS A 17 12.31 7.74 13.04
CA LYS A 17 13.30 8.64 13.67
C LYS A 17 12.79 10.07 13.86
N ALA A 18 12.02 10.61 12.91
CA ALA A 18 11.42 11.94 13.00
C ALA A 18 10.21 12.00 13.97
N GLY A 19 9.75 10.87 14.52
CA GLY A 19 8.61 10.81 15.43
C GLY A 19 7.24 10.86 14.75
N ILE A 20 7.16 10.71 13.42
CA ILE A 20 5.92 10.79 12.65
C ILE A 20 5.04 9.57 12.88
N ILE A 21 5.58 8.36 12.74
CA ILE A 21 4.84 7.12 13.05
C ILE A 21 4.43 7.07 14.53
N PRO A 22 5.33 7.34 15.50
CA PRO A 22 4.97 7.50 16.92
C PRO A 22 3.82 8.50 17.16
N ALA A 23 3.86 9.68 16.52
CA ALA A 23 2.81 10.68 16.66
C ALA A 23 1.46 10.18 16.10
N LEU A 24 1.46 9.54 14.93
CA LEU A 24 0.27 8.93 14.36
C LEU A 24 -0.34 7.86 15.28
N MET A 25 0.51 7.05 15.95
CA MET A 25 0.04 6.06 16.92
C MET A 25 -0.62 6.74 18.13
N ILE A 26 0.00 7.76 18.72
CA ILE A 26 -0.59 8.47 19.88
C ILE A 26 -1.92 9.12 19.52
N VAL A 27 -2.00 9.80 18.38
CA VAL A 27 -3.24 10.42 17.91
C VAL A 27 -4.29 9.34 17.61
N GLY A 28 -3.89 8.25 16.96
CA GLY A 28 -4.77 7.13 16.64
C GLY A 28 -5.37 6.46 17.88
N PHE A 29 -4.57 6.18 18.92
CA PHE A 29 -5.06 5.62 20.18
C PHE A 29 -6.09 6.51 20.88
N LYS A 30 -6.00 7.83 20.73
CA LYS A 30 -6.96 8.78 21.32
C LYS A 30 -8.26 8.90 20.53
N LEU A 31 -8.21 8.71 19.21
CA LEU A 31 -9.35 8.94 18.32
C LEU A 31 -10.14 7.65 18.02
N ILE A 32 -9.49 6.49 17.98
CA ILE A 32 -10.10 5.25 17.50
C ILE A 32 -10.59 4.39 18.68
N SER A 33 -11.89 4.12 18.69
CA SER A 33 -12.46 3.12 19.60
C SER A 33 -11.96 1.73 19.23
N VAL A 34 -11.48 0.96 20.22
CA VAL A 34 -10.98 -0.41 20.01
C VAL A 34 -12.04 -1.29 19.34
N LYS A 35 -13.32 -1.13 19.69
CA LYS A 35 -14.44 -1.90 19.12
C LYS A 35 -14.55 -1.75 17.60
N PHE A 36 -14.22 -0.57 17.09
CA PHE A 36 -14.29 -0.25 15.66
C PHE A 36 -12.91 -0.18 15.01
N PHE A 37 -11.86 -0.67 15.69
CA PHE A 37 -10.49 -0.51 15.21
C PHE A 37 -10.27 -1.10 13.81
N VAL A 38 -10.60 -2.38 13.59
CA VAL A 38 -10.40 -3.05 12.29
C VAL A 38 -11.19 -2.38 11.15
N PRO A 39 -12.51 -2.11 11.26
CA PRO A 39 -13.21 -1.41 10.20
C PRO A 39 -12.71 0.02 10.00
N SER A 40 -12.29 0.73 11.06
CA SER A 40 -11.65 2.04 10.93
C SER A 40 -10.33 1.97 10.17
N VAL A 41 -9.48 0.98 10.45
CA VAL A 41 -8.22 0.74 9.73
C VAL A 41 -8.49 0.55 8.24
N PHE A 42 -9.46 -0.31 7.89
CA PHE A 42 -9.86 -0.54 6.50
C PHE A 42 -10.29 0.77 5.81
N LEU A 43 -11.18 1.55 6.44
CA LEU A 43 -11.70 2.79 5.86
C LEU A 43 -10.64 3.89 5.75
N VAL A 44 -9.78 4.04 6.76
CA VAL A 44 -8.68 5.00 6.73
C VAL A 44 -7.72 4.65 5.60
N CYS A 45 -7.32 3.37 5.47
CA CYS A 45 -6.46 2.95 4.36
C CYS A 45 -7.16 3.10 3.00
N ALA A 46 -8.47 2.88 2.90
CA ALA A 46 -9.24 3.12 1.68
C ALA A 46 -9.23 4.60 1.28
N LEU A 47 -9.50 5.51 2.22
CA LEU A 47 -9.53 6.95 1.97
C LEU A 47 -8.15 7.48 1.61
N VAL A 48 -7.13 7.06 2.36
CA VAL A 48 -5.74 7.46 2.14
C VAL A 48 -5.25 6.93 0.80
N GLY A 49 -5.51 5.65 0.49
CA GLY A 49 -5.15 5.04 -0.78
C GLY A 49 -5.83 5.71 -1.97
N ALA A 50 -7.11 6.08 -1.84
CA ALA A 50 -7.84 6.79 -2.88
C ALA A 50 -7.26 8.19 -3.12
N SER A 51 -6.83 8.86 -2.04
CA SER A 51 -6.20 10.17 -2.11
C SER A 51 -4.82 10.08 -2.78
N ILE A 52 -3.94 9.19 -2.28
CA ILE A 52 -2.55 9.09 -2.75
C ILE A 52 -2.45 8.43 -4.13
N GLY A 53 -3.33 7.48 -4.44
CA GLY A 53 -3.23 6.65 -5.63
C GLY A 53 -2.07 5.66 -5.58
N SER A 54 -1.73 5.18 -4.39
CA SER A 54 -0.73 4.12 -4.25
C SER A 54 -1.01 3.25 -3.03
N GLY A 55 -1.27 1.97 -3.28
CA GLY A 55 -1.47 0.98 -2.23
C GLY A 55 -0.21 0.78 -1.40
N PHE A 56 0.95 0.64 -2.05
CA PHE A 56 2.23 0.45 -1.37
C PHE A 56 2.60 1.59 -0.43
N THR A 57 2.43 2.84 -0.88
CA THR A 57 2.68 4.03 -0.05
C THR A 57 1.72 4.06 1.14
N THR A 58 0.45 3.75 0.93
CA THR A 58 -0.57 3.74 1.99
C THR A 58 -0.28 2.69 3.07
N ILE A 59 0.06 1.46 2.65
CA ILE A 59 0.43 0.36 3.53
C ILE A 59 1.66 0.75 4.36
N SER A 60 2.64 1.38 3.72
CA SER A 60 3.94 1.65 4.33
C SER A 60 3.99 2.88 5.22
N THR A 61 3.00 3.76 5.12
CA THR A 61 2.93 4.99 5.94
C THR A 61 1.95 4.80 7.09
N ILE A 62 0.68 5.14 6.85
CA ILE A 62 -0.38 5.07 7.85
C ILE A 62 -0.67 3.60 8.21
N GLY A 63 -0.55 2.68 7.25
CA GLY A 63 -0.73 1.25 7.49
C GLY A 63 0.24 0.69 8.55
N ILE A 64 1.51 1.07 8.56
CA ILE A 64 2.47 0.61 9.58
C ILE A 64 2.10 1.13 10.97
N ALA A 65 1.70 2.40 11.08
CA ALA A 65 1.24 2.96 12.35
C ALA A 65 0.00 2.21 12.86
N LEU A 66 -0.99 1.97 11.98
CA LEU A 66 -2.19 1.19 12.29
C LEU A 66 -1.86 -0.26 12.67
N PHE A 67 -0.93 -0.90 11.96
CA PHE A 67 -0.49 -2.25 12.29
C PHE A 67 0.10 -2.28 13.71
N GLY A 68 0.99 -1.35 14.05
CA GLY A 68 1.58 -1.27 15.38
C GLY A 68 0.56 -1.00 16.50
N MET A 69 -0.45 -0.19 16.23
CA MET A 69 -1.59 0.00 17.15
C MET A 69 -2.36 -1.30 17.37
N GLY A 70 -2.64 -2.05 16.29
CA GLY A 70 -3.35 -3.33 16.36
C GLY A 70 -2.62 -4.36 17.23
N ILE A 71 -1.30 -4.49 17.07
CA ILE A 71 -0.47 -5.35 17.93
C ILE A 71 -0.54 -4.91 19.40
N THR A 72 -0.45 -3.61 19.65
CA THR A 72 -0.51 -3.04 21.02
C THR A 72 -1.87 -3.31 21.67
N MET A 73 -2.95 -3.24 20.89
CA MET A 73 -4.32 -3.55 21.32
C MET A 73 -4.60 -5.07 21.42
N ASN A 74 -3.60 -5.93 21.20
CA ASN A 74 -3.73 -7.39 21.20
C ASN A 74 -4.70 -7.92 20.13
N MET A 75 -4.81 -7.21 19.00
CA MET A 75 -5.62 -7.62 17.85
C MET A 75 -4.88 -8.68 17.03
N ASN A 76 -5.62 -9.54 16.34
CA ASN A 76 -5.03 -10.53 15.44
C ASN A 76 -4.22 -9.82 14.34
N PRO A 77 -2.89 -10.06 14.24
CA PRO A 77 -2.03 -9.37 13.28
C PRO A 77 -2.46 -9.59 11.82
N ALA A 78 -2.89 -10.82 11.48
CA ALA A 78 -3.33 -11.15 10.13
C ALA A 78 -4.62 -10.42 9.75
N LEU A 79 -5.52 -10.24 10.72
CA LEU A 79 -6.75 -9.48 10.51
C LEU A 79 -6.46 -8.00 10.25
N VAL A 80 -5.59 -7.39 11.05
CA VAL A 80 -5.21 -5.97 10.89
C VAL A 80 -4.46 -5.78 9.56
N ALA A 81 -3.53 -6.67 9.22
CA ALA A 81 -2.84 -6.65 7.93
C ALA A 81 -3.83 -6.78 6.75
N GLY A 82 -4.81 -7.68 6.85
CA GLY A 82 -5.87 -7.85 5.86
C GLY A 82 -6.71 -6.59 5.67
N ALA A 83 -7.07 -5.90 6.75
CA ALA A 83 -7.80 -4.63 6.71
C ALA A 83 -6.98 -3.52 6.03
N ILE A 84 -5.70 -3.39 6.40
CA ILE A 84 -4.77 -2.42 5.78
C ILE A 84 -4.65 -2.67 4.28
N LEU A 85 -4.35 -3.92 3.90
CA LEU A 85 -4.16 -4.31 2.50
C LEU A 85 -5.43 -4.09 1.68
N SER A 86 -6.58 -4.53 2.19
CA SER A 86 -7.86 -4.39 1.49
C SER A 86 -8.22 -2.92 1.27
N GLY A 87 -8.03 -2.08 2.29
CA GLY A 87 -8.28 -0.65 2.17
C GLY A 87 -7.31 0.01 1.19
N ALA A 88 -6.01 -0.24 1.33
CA ALA A 88 -5.00 0.35 0.46
C ALA A 88 -5.19 -0.02 -1.02
N ILE A 89 -5.51 -1.28 -1.33
CA ILE A 89 -5.77 -1.76 -2.69
C ILE A 89 -7.08 -1.20 -3.25
N PHE A 90 -8.13 -1.11 -2.42
CA PHE A 90 -9.36 -0.39 -2.80
C PHE A 90 -9.02 1.05 -3.21
N GLY A 91 -8.27 1.76 -2.37
CA GLY A 91 -7.91 3.14 -2.61
C GLY A 91 -7.12 3.32 -3.90
N ASP A 92 -6.06 2.52 -4.07
CA ASP A 92 -5.22 2.52 -5.27
C ASP A 92 -6.06 2.34 -6.56
N LYS A 93 -6.92 1.33 -6.59
CA LYS A 93 -7.79 1.00 -7.73
C LYS A 93 -8.81 2.10 -8.06
N THR A 94 -9.21 2.91 -7.08
CA THR A 94 -10.23 3.97 -7.26
C THR A 94 -9.62 5.34 -7.54
N SER A 95 -8.30 5.47 -7.46
CA SER A 95 -7.63 6.77 -7.60
C SER A 95 -7.26 7.08 -9.05
N PRO A 96 -7.54 8.31 -9.54
CA PRO A 96 -7.04 8.78 -10.83
C PRO A 96 -5.53 8.98 -10.85
N LEU A 97 -4.86 8.90 -9.69
CA LEU A 97 -3.42 9.06 -9.54
C LEU A 97 -2.66 7.75 -9.60
N SER A 98 -3.38 6.62 -9.55
CA SER A 98 -2.74 5.32 -9.57
C SER A 98 -2.18 5.01 -10.95
N ASP A 99 -0.89 4.69 -10.99
CA ASP A 99 -0.22 4.21 -12.19
C ASP A 99 -0.90 2.94 -12.73
N SER A 100 -1.41 2.07 -11.85
CA SER A 100 -2.06 0.82 -12.26
C SER A 100 -3.43 1.06 -12.89
N THR A 101 -4.20 2.00 -12.34
CA THR A 101 -5.50 2.42 -12.87
C THR A 101 -5.32 3.16 -14.21
N ASN A 102 -4.33 4.06 -14.30
CA ASN A 102 -3.98 4.75 -15.53
C ASN A 102 -3.52 3.78 -16.63
N LEU A 103 -2.66 2.82 -16.27
CA LEU A 103 -2.23 1.78 -17.21
C LEU A 103 -3.43 0.96 -17.71
N ALA A 104 -4.30 0.50 -16.81
CA ALA A 104 -5.45 -0.31 -17.17
C ALA A 104 -6.37 0.42 -18.16
N SER A 105 -6.70 1.69 -17.89
CA SER A 105 -7.52 2.50 -18.82
C SER A 105 -6.84 2.78 -20.15
N ALA A 106 -5.52 2.97 -20.15
CA ALA A 106 -4.75 3.20 -21.37
C ALA A 106 -4.68 1.94 -22.26
N ILE A 107 -4.54 0.76 -21.65
CA ILE A 107 -4.52 -0.52 -22.38
C ILE A 107 -5.90 -0.85 -22.96
N SER A 108 -6.99 -0.57 -22.25
CA SER A 108 -8.36 -0.74 -22.77
C SER A 108 -8.76 0.37 -23.75
N GLY A 109 -8.00 1.46 -23.86
CA GLY A 109 -8.33 2.59 -24.75
C GLY A 109 -9.55 3.40 -24.29
N THR A 110 -9.86 3.37 -23.00
CA THR A 110 -11.01 4.07 -22.39
C THR A 110 -10.57 5.32 -21.67
N ASP A 111 -11.43 6.35 -21.62
CA ASP A 111 -11.21 7.51 -20.75
C ASP A 111 -11.03 7.06 -19.28
N LEU A 112 -10.04 7.65 -18.59
CA LEU A 112 -9.68 7.29 -17.21
C LEU A 112 -10.86 7.44 -16.25
N PHE A 113 -11.61 8.54 -16.32
CA PHE A 113 -12.72 8.77 -15.42
C PHE A 113 -13.91 7.87 -15.74
N ALA A 114 -14.14 7.58 -17.02
CA ALA A 114 -15.12 6.56 -17.43
C ALA A 114 -14.75 5.16 -16.89
N HIS A 115 -13.47 4.78 -16.97
CA HIS A 115 -12.95 3.53 -16.41
C HIS A 115 -13.18 3.47 -14.90
N ILE A 116 -12.77 4.50 -14.14
CA ILE A 116 -12.97 4.55 -12.69
C ILE A 116 -14.45 4.48 -12.33
N LYS A 117 -15.31 5.23 -13.02
CA LYS A 117 -16.77 5.19 -12.82
C LYS A 117 -17.32 3.78 -13.03
N ASN A 118 -16.83 3.06 -14.05
CA ASN A 118 -17.22 1.68 -14.29
C ASN A 118 -16.71 0.73 -13.19
N LEU A 119 -15.47 0.91 -12.73
CA LEU A 119 -14.92 0.14 -11.62
C LEU A 119 -15.74 0.28 -10.32
N MET A 120 -16.39 1.42 -10.09
CA MET A 120 -17.20 1.64 -8.88
C MET A 120 -18.35 0.64 -8.72
N TRP A 121 -18.90 0.13 -9.83
CA TRP A 121 -19.96 -0.89 -9.80
C TRP A 121 -19.55 -2.20 -9.13
N THR A 122 -18.26 -2.54 -9.14
CA THR A 122 -17.73 -3.73 -8.44
C THR A 122 -17.04 -3.34 -7.13
N THR A 123 -16.42 -2.17 -7.12
CA THR A 123 -15.53 -1.75 -6.04
C THR A 123 -16.31 -1.24 -4.82
N ILE A 124 -17.41 -0.51 -5.01
CA ILE A 124 -18.28 -0.07 -3.89
C ILE A 124 -18.97 -1.27 -3.23
N PRO A 125 -19.60 -2.23 -3.95
CA PRO A 125 -20.15 -3.42 -3.31
C PRO A 125 -19.10 -4.23 -2.56
N ALA A 126 -17.91 -4.42 -3.13
CA ALA A 126 -16.81 -5.10 -2.45
C ALA A 126 -16.39 -4.37 -1.17
N LEU A 127 -16.32 -3.03 -1.18
CA LEU A 127 -16.03 -2.21 -0.01
C LEU A 127 -17.08 -2.43 1.09
N LEU A 128 -18.36 -2.37 0.75
CA LEU A 128 -19.46 -2.54 1.70
C LEU A 128 -19.46 -3.95 2.31
N ILE A 129 -19.30 -4.99 1.49
CA ILE A 129 -19.21 -6.38 1.97
C ILE A 129 -17.99 -6.54 2.88
N SER A 130 -16.83 -6.04 2.46
CA SER A 130 -15.60 -6.11 3.27
C SER A 130 -15.74 -5.36 4.59
N LEU A 131 -16.37 -4.19 4.57
CA LEU A 131 -16.64 -3.40 5.77
C LEU A 131 -17.54 -4.18 6.74
N VAL A 132 -18.62 -4.77 6.26
CA VAL A 132 -19.54 -5.59 7.07
C VAL A 132 -18.78 -6.78 7.66
N VAL A 133 -17.99 -7.48 6.85
CA VAL A 133 -17.15 -8.59 7.31
C VAL A 133 -16.17 -8.14 8.39
N PHE A 134 -15.43 -7.04 8.17
CA PHE A 134 -14.48 -6.48 9.15
C PHE A 134 -15.16 -6.01 10.43
N VAL A 135 -16.40 -5.51 10.37
CA VAL A 135 -17.18 -5.17 11.57
C VAL A 135 -17.48 -6.42 12.39
N PHE A 136 -17.85 -7.54 11.75
CA PHE A 136 -18.19 -8.77 12.47
C PHE A 136 -16.97 -9.51 12.99
N ILE A 137 -15.92 -9.67 12.18
CA ILE A 137 -14.72 -10.42 12.59
C ILE A 137 -13.75 -9.55 13.42
N GLY A 138 -13.87 -8.23 13.33
CA GLY A 138 -13.05 -7.25 14.06
C GLY A 138 -13.56 -6.92 15.46
N GLN A 139 -14.79 -7.33 15.79
CA GLN A 139 -15.27 -7.34 17.17
C GLN A 139 -14.54 -8.46 17.93
N GLY A 140 -13.38 -8.11 18.50
CA GLY A 140 -12.57 -9.03 19.29
C GLY A 140 -13.37 -9.64 20.45
N LYS A 141 -13.12 -10.92 20.73
CA LYS A 141 -13.59 -11.60 21.97
C LYS A 141 -12.71 -11.28 23.18
N THR A 142 -11.57 -10.65 22.95
CA THR A 142 -10.57 -10.31 23.96
C THR A 142 -10.72 -8.84 24.31
N GLU A 143 -10.79 -8.54 25.61
CA GLU A 143 -10.87 -7.16 26.07
C GLU A 143 -9.60 -6.37 25.69
N PRO A 144 -9.73 -5.08 25.34
CA PRO A 144 -8.59 -4.23 25.07
C PRO A 144 -7.71 -4.12 26.32
N ASP A 145 -6.40 -4.29 26.16
CA ASP A 145 -5.44 -4.07 27.22
C ASP A 145 -5.08 -2.58 27.30
N PHE A 146 -5.96 -1.79 27.94
CA PHE A 146 -5.77 -0.34 28.09
C PHE A 146 -4.48 0.01 28.83
N ALA A 147 -4.01 -0.85 29.76
CA ALA A 147 -2.75 -0.66 30.45
C ALA A 147 -1.55 -0.74 29.50
N LYS A 148 -1.56 -1.68 28.52
CA LYS A 148 -0.53 -1.72 27.47
C LYS A 148 -0.57 -0.52 26.54
N ILE A 149 -1.76 -0.02 26.21
CA ILE A 149 -1.92 1.18 25.38
C ILE A 149 -1.29 2.39 26.10
N ASP A 150 -1.65 2.61 27.37
CA ASP A 150 -1.11 3.71 28.17
C ASP A 150 0.40 3.61 28.37
N ALA A 151 0.90 2.39 28.65
CA ALA A 151 2.33 2.14 28.76
C ALA A 151 3.07 2.45 27.46
N THR A 152 2.51 2.05 26.32
CA THR A 152 3.07 2.33 24.99
C THR A 152 3.07 3.83 24.70
N MET A 153 1.94 4.52 24.93
CA MET A 153 1.84 5.97 24.75
C MET A 153 2.87 6.72 25.60
N LYS A 154 3.10 6.28 26.85
CA LYS A 154 4.11 6.85 27.74
C LYS A 154 5.52 6.65 27.20
N ILE A 155 5.86 5.44 26.74
CA ILE A 155 7.17 5.14 26.14
C ILE A 155 7.39 5.99 24.89
N LEU A 156 6.39 6.08 24.00
CA LEU A 156 6.48 6.89 22.79
C LEU A 156 6.70 8.37 23.11
N SER A 157 5.96 8.91 24.08
CA SER A 157 6.09 10.32 24.50
C SER A 157 7.43 10.63 25.18
N GLN A 158 8.07 9.64 25.80
CA GLN A 158 9.37 9.79 26.46
C GLN A 158 10.55 9.67 25.50
N ASN A 159 10.43 8.86 24.44
CA ASN A 159 11.53 8.55 23.52
C ASN A 159 11.48 9.37 22.22
N PHE A 160 10.35 9.99 21.90
CA PHE A 160 10.18 10.77 20.67
C PHE A 160 9.67 12.19 20.96
N SER A 161 10.18 13.16 20.20
CA SER A 161 9.70 14.54 20.19
C SER A 161 8.38 14.65 19.44
N ILE A 162 7.29 14.28 20.11
CA ILE A 162 5.95 14.31 19.50
C ILE A 162 5.45 15.75 19.47
N SER A 163 5.49 16.34 18.28
CA SER A 163 5.07 17.71 18.01
C SER A 163 4.11 17.76 16.84
N TRP A 164 3.34 18.84 16.72
CA TRP A 164 2.51 19.13 15.55
C TRP A 164 3.31 19.19 14.24
N VAL A 165 4.64 19.37 14.32
CA VAL A 165 5.57 19.26 13.18
C VAL A 165 5.48 17.88 12.50
N ALA A 166 5.16 16.82 13.25
CA ALA A 166 4.95 15.48 12.69
C ALA A 166 3.77 15.39 11.71
N ALA A 167 2.84 16.34 11.76
CA ALA A 167 1.73 16.40 10.80
C ALA A 167 2.19 16.90 9.42
N ILE A 168 3.33 17.61 9.32
CA ILE A 168 3.78 18.24 8.08
C ILE A 168 3.96 17.21 6.96
N PRO A 169 4.70 16.09 7.13
CA PRO A 169 4.88 15.12 6.04
C PRO A 169 3.57 14.42 5.66
N VAL A 170 2.71 14.15 6.64
CA VAL A 170 1.39 13.55 6.38
C VAL A 170 0.53 14.49 5.53
N ILE A 171 0.43 15.76 5.92
CA ILE A 171 -0.29 16.79 5.15
C ILE A 171 0.33 16.96 3.77
N LEU A 172 1.66 16.95 3.68
CA LEU A 172 2.38 17.06 2.42
C LEU A 172 2.06 15.91 1.46
N MET A 173 1.92 14.68 1.94
CA MET A 173 1.44 13.56 1.12
C MET A 173 0.05 13.82 0.55
N PHE A 174 -0.89 14.32 1.36
CA PHE A 174 -2.23 14.67 0.89
C PHE A 174 -2.23 15.86 -0.07
N LEU A 175 -1.35 16.84 0.13
CA LEU A 175 -1.18 17.96 -0.80
C LEU A 175 -0.59 17.48 -2.14
N CYS A 176 0.45 16.65 -2.13
CA CYS A 176 1.01 16.06 -3.34
C CYS A 176 -0.05 15.28 -4.12
N ALA A 177 -0.86 14.48 -3.41
CA ALA A 177 -2.04 13.83 -3.97
C ALA A 177 -3.02 14.83 -4.60
N TRP A 178 -3.40 15.88 -3.88
CA TRP A 178 -4.31 16.91 -4.37
C TRP A 178 -3.79 17.60 -5.65
N PHE A 179 -2.49 17.88 -5.70
CA PHE A 179 -1.80 18.45 -6.86
C PHE A 179 -1.45 17.44 -7.95
N LYS A 180 -1.94 16.21 -7.81
CA LYS A 180 -1.76 15.13 -8.77
C LYS A 180 -0.29 14.74 -9.04
N ILE A 181 0.56 14.84 -8.02
CA ILE A 181 1.97 14.47 -8.11
C ILE A 181 2.09 12.95 -8.01
N PRO A 182 2.85 12.28 -8.91
CA PRO A 182 3.04 10.83 -8.85
C PRO A 182 3.68 10.33 -7.54
N ALA A 183 3.61 9.03 -7.29
CA ALA A 183 4.07 8.42 -6.03
C ALA A 183 5.58 8.62 -5.78
N ILE A 184 6.44 8.41 -6.79
CA ILE A 184 7.91 8.49 -6.62
C ILE A 184 8.36 9.90 -6.16
N PRO A 185 8.00 11.00 -6.85
CA PRO A 185 8.32 12.35 -6.36
C PRO A 185 7.73 12.65 -4.98
N THR A 186 6.50 12.20 -4.71
CA THR A 186 5.86 12.38 -3.41
C THR A 186 6.67 11.74 -2.28
N LEU A 187 7.19 10.52 -2.49
CA LEU A 187 8.06 9.83 -1.53
C LEU A 187 9.37 10.58 -1.32
N PHE A 188 10.03 11.05 -2.38
CA PHE A 188 11.27 11.83 -2.28
C PHE A 188 11.08 13.12 -1.47
N ILE A 189 10.04 13.90 -1.79
CA ILE A 189 9.71 15.14 -1.08
C ILE A 189 9.48 14.84 0.42
N ASN A 190 8.75 13.77 0.73
CA ASN A 190 8.49 13.37 2.10
C ASN A 190 9.74 12.92 2.85
N ILE A 191 10.64 12.17 2.19
CA ILE A 191 11.94 11.79 2.77
C ILE A 191 12.76 13.05 3.06
N ALA A 192 12.82 14.00 2.13
CA ALA A 192 13.58 15.23 2.29
C ALA A 192 13.07 16.07 3.46
N VAL A 193 11.75 16.31 3.53
CA VAL A 193 11.14 17.07 4.63
C VAL A 193 11.30 16.35 5.97
N SER A 194 11.09 15.04 6.02
CA SER A 194 11.28 14.25 7.25
C SER A 194 12.73 14.26 7.72
N THR A 195 13.69 14.22 6.79
CA THR A 195 15.12 14.35 7.10
C THR A 195 15.44 15.75 7.65
N GLY A 196 14.82 16.80 7.10
CA GLY A 196 14.91 18.16 7.65
C GLY A 196 14.40 18.24 9.09
N ILE A 197 13.27 17.59 9.39
CA ILE A 197 12.73 17.50 10.76
C ILE A 197 13.71 16.78 11.69
N ILE A 198 14.36 15.70 11.23
CA ILE A 198 15.39 14.99 12.00
C ILE A 198 16.56 15.92 12.31
N LEU A 199 17.06 16.68 11.32
CA LEU A 199 18.17 17.61 11.52
C LEU A 199 17.85 18.74 12.51
N VAL A 200 16.60 19.20 12.56
CA VAL A 200 16.16 20.20 13.54
C VAL A 200 16.04 19.59 14.95
N ASN A 201 15.52 18.37 15.07
CA ASN A 201 15.32 17.70 16.36
C ASN A 201 16.60 17.09 16.94
N ASP A 202 17.55 16.70 16.09
CA ASP A 202 18.83 16.08 16.45
C ASP A 202 19.98 16.73 15.65
N PRO A 203 20.36 17.99 15.97
CA PRO A 203 21.34 18.75 15.19
C PRO A 203 22.74 18.15 15.13
N HIS A 204 23.05 17.19 16.01
CA HIS A 204 24.34 16.54 16.10
C HIS A 204 24.40 15.20 15.34
N ILE A 205 23.31 14.81 14.66
CA ILE A 205 23.32 13.60 13.84
C ILE A 205 24.34 13.72 12.73
N SER A 206 25.32 12.81 12.71
CA SER A 206 26.32 12.79 11.65
C SER A 206 25.71 12.38 10.31
N LEU A 207 26.29 12.86 9.21
CA LEU A 207 25.89 12.43 7.86
C LEU A 207 25.97 10.90 7.71
N LYS A 208 26.97 10.27 8.33
CA LYS A 208 27.11 8.81 8.40
C LYS A 208 25.94 8.15 9.15
N GLY A 209 25.48 8.77 10.23
CA GLY A 209 24.31 8.30 11.00
C GLY A 209 23.02 8.37 10.19
N LEU A 210 22.82 9.45 9.43
CA LEU A 210 21.68 9.58 8.51
C LEU A 210 21.74 8.56 7.37
N ALA A 211 22.91 8.38 6.74
CA ALA A 211 23.08 7.37 5.70
C ALA A 211 22.81 5.96 6.24
N ALA A 212 23.34 5.63 7.42
CA ALA A 212 23.09 4.36 8.09
C ALA A 212 21.59 4.18 8.39
N LEU A 213 20.90 5.19 8.92
CA LEU A 213 19.45 5.15 9.15
C LEU A 213 18.67 4.83 7.87
N MET A 214 19.03 5.46 6.75
CA MET A 214 18.37 5.22 5.47
C MET A 214 18.70 3.84 4.89
N GLU A 215 19.91 3.32 5.12
CA GLU A 215 20.37 2.03 4.62
C GLU A 215 19.85 0.84 5.44
N THR A 216 20.07 0.86 6.76
CA THR A 216 19.79 -0.27 7.67
C THR A 216 18.46 -0.14 8.40
N GLY A 217 17.88 1.05 8.43
CA GLY A 217 16.61 1.33 9.07
C GLY A 217 16.74 1.93 10.46
N TYR A 218 15.59 2.15 11.10
CA TYR A 218 15.55 2.60 12.49
C TYR A 218 15.59 1.39 13.42
N VAL A 219 16.35 1.49 14.52
CA VAL A 219 16.40 0.48 15.58
C VAL A 219 16.00 1.14 16.90
N ALA A 220 14.93 0.63 17.51
CA ALA A 220 14.41 1.15 18.76
C ALA A 220 15.08 0.48 19.96
N HIS A 221 15.54 1.30 20.92
CA HIS A 221 16.18 0.86 22.16
C HIS A 221 15.39 1.34 23.37
N THR A 222 14.15 0.86 23.52
CA THR A 222 13.30 1.12 24.68
C THR A 222 13.35 -0.04 25.68
N LYS A 223 12.83 0.19 26.89
CA LYS A 223 12.69 -0.85 27.93
C LYS A 223 11.61 -1.91 27.60
N ASN A 224 10.85 -1.74 26.52
CA ASN A 224 9.75 -2.62 26.15
C ASN A 224 10.05 -3.29 24.80
N GLU A 225 10.19 -4.61 24.81
CA GLU A 225 10.50 -5.40 23.62
C GLU A 225 9.40 -5.31 22.55
N ALA A 226 8.13 -5.21 22.93
CA ALA A 226 7.04 -5.05 21.98
C ALA A 226 7.16 -3.71 21.23
N VAL A 227 7.46 -2.62 21.93
CA VAL A 227 7.71 -1.32 21.30
C VAL A 227 8.95 -1.37 20.40
N ASN A 228 9.99 -2.08 20.82
CA ASN A 228 11.20 -2.24 20.00
C ASN A 228 10.91 -3.00 18.71
N ALA A 229 10.15 -4.09 18.77
CA ALA A 229 9.74 -4.88 17.60
C ALA A 229 8.81 -4.09 16.66
N LEU A 230 8.01 -3.17 17.21
CA LEU A 230 7.14 -2.31 16.41
C LEU A 230 7.91 -1.25 15.64
N LEU A 231 8.86 -0.59 16.30
CA LEU A 231 9.56 0.57 15.75
C LEU A 231 10.87 0.21 15.03
N THR A 232 11.42 -1.00 15.24
CA THR A 232 12.62 -1.44 14.52
C THR A 232 12.26 -1.88 13.10
N ARG A 233 12.25 -0.92 12.15
CA ARG A 233 11.77 -1.10 10.77
C ARG A 233 12.41 -0.10 9.82
N GLY A 234 12.11 -0.26 8.53
CA GLY A 234 12.58 0.62 7.45
C GLY A 234 14.01 0.29 7.01
N GLY A 235 14.60 1.11 6.17
CA GLY A 235 15.91 0.89 5.56
C GLY A 235 15.83 0.22 4.20
N ILE A 236 16.76 0.58 3.31
CA ILE A 236 16.92 -0.03 1.99
C ILE A 236 17.16 -1.54 2.12
N SER A 237 18.07 -1.94 3.01
CA SER A 237 18.45 -3.34 3.24
C SER A 237 17.26 -4.23 3.61
N ASN A 238 16.36 -3.75 4.49
CA ASN A 238 15.16 -4.49 4.88
C ASN A 238 14.18 -4.68 3.71
N MET A 239 14.23 -3.82 2.69
CA MET A 239 13.41 -3.95 1.48
C MET A 239 14.10 -4.77 0.38
N MET A 240 15.41 -5.06 0.49
CA MET A 240 16.16 -5.75 -0.56
C MET A 240 15.64 -7.15 -0.88
N GLY A 241 15.12 -7.89 0.10
CA GLY A 241 14.47 -9.18 -0.16
C GLY A 241 13.25 -9.04 -1.07
N THR A 242 12.42 -8.02 -0.84
CA THR A 242 11.26 -7.73 -1.69
C THR A 242 11.68 -7.21 -3.06
N VAL A 243 12.72 -6.36 -3.12
CA VAL A 243 13.29 -5.87 -4.39
C VAL A 243 13.87 -7.01 -5.22
N SER A 244 14.60 -7.94 -4.60
CA SER A 244 15.16 -9.12 -5.28
C SER A 244 14.05 -9.97 -5.87
N LEU A 245 12.98 -10.22 -5.10
CA LEU A 245 11.82 -10.95 -5.60
C LEU A 245 11.21 -10.24 -6.81
N ILE A 246 11.02 -8.92 -6.74
CA ILE A 246 10.51 -8.12 -7.86
C ILE A 246 11.40 -8.24 -9.10
N ILE A 247 12.73 -8.19 -8.94
CA ILE A 247 13.68 -8.32 -10.07
C ILE A 247 13.56 -9.70 -10.71
N THR A 248 13.56 -10.77 -9.91
CA THR A 248 13.43 -12.15 -10.41
C THR A 248 12.10 -12.37 -11.14
N THR A 249 11.01 -11.88 -10.55
CA THR A 249 9.66 -11.89 -11.12
C THR A 249 9.58 -11.12 -12.44
N LEU A 250 10.12 -9.90 -12.49
CA LEU A 250 10.17 -9.10 -13.73
C LEU A 250 11.01 -9.76 -14.81
N ALA A 251 12.15 -10.36 -14.44
CA ALA A 251 13.00 -11.09 -15.37
C ALA A 251 12.27 -12.31 -15.96
N LEU A 252 11.59 -13.10 -15.11
CA LEU A 252 10.77 -14.23 -15.56
C LEU A 252 9.62 -13.76 -16.46
N GLY A 253 8.88 -12.72 -16.07
CA GLY A 253 7.82 -12.14 -16.88
C GLY A 253 8.30 -11.63 -18.23
N GLY A 254 9.45 -10.95 -18.26
CA GLY A 254 10.10 -10.50 -19.48
C GLY A 254 10.49 -11.65 -20.41
N LEU A 255 11.07 -12.74 -19.87
CA LEU A 255 11.40 -13.94 -20.63
C LEU A 255 10.14 -14.61 -21.21
N LEU A 256 9.07 -14.75 -20.41
CA LEU A 256 7.81 -15.32 -20.87
C LEU A 256 7.17 -14.52 -22.01
N MET A 257 7.36 -13.19 -22.01
CA MET A 257 6.91 -12.31 -23.09
C MET A 257 7.79 -12.41 -24.34
N GLU A 258 9.12 -12.33 -24.19
CA GLU A 258 10.07 -12.35 -25.31
C GLU A 258 10.02 -13.69 -26.06
N LEU A 259 9.82 -14.79 -25.32
CA LEU A 259 9.67 -16.13 -25.89
C LEU A 259 8.26 -16.39 -26.46
N GLY A 260 7.33 -15.44 -26.36
CA GLY A 260 5.96 -15.57 -26.88
C GLY A 260 5.10 -16.62 -26.18
N ILE A 261 5.50 -17.10 -24.98
CA ILE A 261 4.85 -18.21 -24.28
C ILE A 261 3.43 -17.82 -23.87
N ILE A 262 3.25 -16.61 -23.36
CA ILE A 262 1.94 -16.13 -22.91
C ILE A 262 0.97 -16.01 -24.08
N GLN A 263 1.40 -15.40 -25.19
CA GLN A 263 0.58 -15.24 -26.40
C GLN A 263 0.17 -16.60 -26.96
N THR A 264 1.13 -17.53 -27.07
CA THR A 264 0.88 -18.89 -27.56
C THR A 264 -0.10 -19.66 -26.66
N ALA A 265 -0.03 -19.47 -25.34
CA ALA A 265 -0.97 -20.10 -24.41
C ALA A 265 -2.39 -19.49 -24.48
N MET A 266 -2.49 -18.18 -24.78
CA MET A 266 -3.76 -17.46 -24.79
C MET A 266 -4.52 -17.60 -26.11
N GLU A 267 -3.83 -17.71 -27.24
CA GLU A 267 -4.42 -17.73 -28.58
C GLU A 267 -5.50 -18.81 -28.78
N PRO A 268 -5.30 -20.09 -28.39
CA PRO A 268 -6.32 -21.13 -28.53
C PRO A 268 -7.55 -20.87 -27.67
N LEU A 269 -7.36 -20.20 -26.53
CA LEU A 269 -8.44 -19.82 -25.62
C LEU A 269 -9.28 -18.72 -26.27
N ILE A 270 -8.64 -17.67 -26.77
CA ILE A 270 -9.25 -16.50 -27.39
C ILE A 270 -10.13 -16.89 -28.58
N GLN A 271 -9.67 -17.80 -29.45
CA GLN A 271 -10.40 -18.22 -30.64
C GLN A 271 -11.73 -18.93 -30.34
N ARG A 272 -11.94 -19.42 -29.10
CA ARG A 272 -13.16 -20.13 -28.68
C ARG A 272 -14.16 -19.22 -27.94
N LEU A 273 -13.85 -17.93 -27.77
CA LEU A 273 -14.65 -16.97 -27.01
C LEU A 273 -15.62 -16.23 -27.92
N ASN A 274 -16.83 -16.77 -28.01
CA ASN A 274 -17.85 -16.29 -28.95
C ASN A 274 -19.06 -15.64 -28.24
N ARG A 275 -19.01 -15.53 -26.91
CA ARG A 275 -20.11 -14.98 -26.08
C ARG A 275 -19.58 -13.93 -25.10
N PRO A 276 -20.30 -12.80 -24.91
CA PRO A 276 -19.93 -11.73 -23.97
C PRO A 276 -19.46 -12.23 -22.59
N GLY A 277 -20.26 -13.05 -21.92
CA GLY A 277 -19.94 -13.52 -20.57
C GLY A 277 -18.71 -14.44 -20.50
N LYS A 278 -18.50 -15.29 -21.52
CA LYS A 278 -17.30 -16.14 -21.59
C LYS A 278 -16.06 -15.30 -21.80
N LEU A 279 -16.15 -14.29 -22.67
CA LEU A 279 -15.04 -13.39 -22.95
C LEU A 279 -14.62 -12.62 -21.69
N VAL A 280 -15.56 -11.93 -21.02
CA VAL A 280 -15.28 -11.19 -19.79
C VAL A 280 -14.70 -12.09 -18.70
N LEU A 281 -15.28 -13.27 -18.47
CA LEU A 281 -14.79 -14.21 -17.46
C LEU A 281 -13.36 -14.69 -17.80
N SER A 282 -13.10 -15.04 -19.06
CA SER A 282 -11.77 -15.46 -19.50
C SER A 282 -10.74 -14.34 -19.38
N THR A 283 -11.10 -13.09 -19.65
CA THR A 283 -10.21 -11.94 -19.44
C THR A 283 -9.86 -11.76 -17.96
N ILE A 284 -10.85 -11.85 -17.07
CA ILE A 284 -10.62 -11.76 -15.61
C ILE A 284 -9.71 -12.91 -15.14
N LEU A 285 -10.04 -14.15 -15.51
CA LEU A 285 -9.26 -15.33 -15.12
C LEU A 285 -7.85 -15.32 -15.71
N ALA A 286 -7.67 -14.80 -16.92
CA ALA A 286 -6.35 -14.62 -17.51
C ALA A 286 -5.52 -13.58 -16.75
N GLY A 287 -6.11 -12.44 -16.38
CA GLY A 287 -5.41 -11.45 -15.53
C GLY A 287 -4.99 -12.03 -14.18
N ILE A 288 -5.88 -12.76 -13.51
CA ILE A 288 -5.56 -13.45 -12.24
C ILE A 288 -4.48 -14.52 -12.46
N GLY A 289 -4.61 -15.34 -13.50
CA GLY A 289 -3.69 -16.41 -13.83
C GLY A 289 -2.29 -15.89 -14.12
N ILE A 290 -2.16 -14.90 -15.01
CA ILE A 290 -0.89 -14.26 -15.32
C ILE A 290 -0.29 -13.63 -14.06
N ASN A 291 -1.09 -12.97 -13.22
CA ASN A 291 -0.57 -12.40 -11.98
C ASN A 291 -0.06 -13.46 -11.01
N LEU A 292 -0.68 -14.63 -10.96
CA LEU A 292 -0.25 -15.73 -10.11
C LEU A 292 1.02 -16.43 -10.63
N PHE A 293 1.17 -16.57 -11.94
CA PHE A 293 2.34 -17.23 -12.55
C PHE A 293 3.54 -16.30 -12.72
N VAL A 294 3.28 -15.06 -13.14
CA VAL A 294 4.33 -14.06 -13.38
C VAL A 294 4.68 -13.36 -12.08
N GLY A 295 3.72 -13.11 -11.19
CA GLY A 295 3.92 -12.38 -9.93
C GLY A 295 4.08 -10.86 -10.09
N GLU A 296 3.68 -10.32 -11.24
CA GLU A 296 3.91 -8.92 -11.61
C GLU A 296 2.63 -8.28 -12.16
N GLN A 297 2.21 -7.19 -11.50
CA GLN A 297 0.90 -6.59 -11.75
C GLN A 297 0.81 -5.90 -13.12
N TYR A 298 1.83 -5.16 -13.55
CA TYR A 298 1.79 -4.39 -14.79
C TYR A 298 1.69 -5.32 -16.01
N LEU A 299 2.47 -6.40 -16.04
CA LEU A 299 2.40 -7.41 -17.10
C LEU A 299 1.05 -8.12 -17.12
N SER A 300 0.47 -8.36 -15.95
CA SER A 300 -0.85 -9.01 -15.81
C SER A 300 -2.01 -8.15 -16.29
N VAL A 301 -1.81 -6.84 -16.42
CA VAL A 301 -2.78 -5.92 -17.03
C VAL A 301 -2.53 -5.82 -18.53
N ILE A 302 -1.28 -5.61 -18.95
CA ILE A 302 -0.92 -5.36 -20.35
C ILE A 302 -1.22 -6.56 -21.24
N LEU A 303 -0.85 -7.78 -20.80
CA LEU A 303 -0.92 -8.97 -21.65
C LEU A 303 -2.37 -9.36 -21.98
N PRO A 304 -3.28 -9.57 -21.00
CA PRO A 304 -4.67 -9.85 -21.31
C PRO A 304 -5.34 -8.70 -22.06
N GLY A 305 -5.09 -7.45 -21.65
CA GLY A 305 -5.71 -6.30 -22.29
C GLY A 305 -5.39 -6.20 -23.79
N ARG A 306 -4.14 -6.50 -24.18
CA ARG A 306 -3.76 -6.57 -25.60
C ARG A 306 -4.28 -7.82 -26.28
N ALA A 307 -4.14 -8.99 -25.66
CA ALA A 307 -4.46 -10.27 -26.28
C ALA A 307 -5.97 -10.45 -26.53
N PHE A 308 -6.83 -9.95 -25.63
CA PHE A 308 -8.28 -10.08 -25.78
C PHE A 308 -8.93 -8.95 -26.59
N LYS A 309 -8.20 -7.89 -26.94
CA LYS A 309 -8.77 -6.70 -27.61
C LYS A 309 -9.60 -7.05 -28.86
N ASP A 310 -8.99 -7.79 -29.79
CA ASP A 310 -9.66 -8.20 -31.04
C ASP A 310 -10.86 -9.13 -30.79
N ALA A 311 -10.90 -9.83 -29.65
CA ALA A 311 -12.05 -10.64 -29.26
C ALA A 311 -13.22 -9.79 -28.77
N PHE A 312 -12.95 -8.70 -28.04
CA PHE A 312 -13.99 -7.73 -27.64
C PHE A 312 -14.59 -7.05 -28.87
N ASP A 313 -13.75 -6.61 -29.81
CA ASP A 313 -14.20 -5.99 -31.07
C ASP A 313 -15.08 -6.94 -31.90
N ARG A 314 -14.69 -8.23 -32.02
CA ARG A 314 -15.48 -9.26 -32.74
C ARG A 314 -16.87 -9.49 -32.16
N VAL A 315 -17.03 -9.31 -30.84
CA VAL A 315 -18.30 -9.54 -30.13
C VAL A 315 -19.09 -8.22 -29.99
N GLY A 316 -18.56 -7.09 -30.47
CA GLY A 316 -19.22 -5.79 -30.43
C GLY A 316 -19.25 -5.17 -29.04
N LEU A 317 -18.29 -5.50 -28.18
CA LEU A 317 -18.14 -4.92 -26.85
C LEU A 317 -16.95 -3.95 -26.82
N ALA A 318 -17.07 -2.89 -26.01
CA ALA A 318 -15.92 -2.04 -25.73
C ALA A 318 -14.83 -2.86 -25.00
N PRO A 319 -13.57 -2.80 -25.44
CA PRO A 319 -12.44 -3.51 -24.84
C PRO A 319 -12.02 -2.96 -23.46
#